data_AF-A0A0K8SPK1-F1
#
_entry.id   AF-A0A0K8SPK1-F1
#
_cell.length_a   1.000
_cell.length_b   1.000
_cell.length_c   1.000
_cell.angle_alpha   90.00
_cell.angle_beta   90.00
_cell.angle_gamma   90.00
#
_symmetry.space_group_name_H-M   'P 1'
#
loop_
_entity.id
_entity.type
_entity.pdbx_description
1 polymer ?
#
loop_
_entity_poly.entity_id
_entity_poly.type
_entity_poly.pdbx_seq_one_letter_code
_entity_poly.pdbx_strand_id
1 'polypeptide(L)'
;HDFKVWNPQLIQYAGYKGKDGTIIGDPRSVEFTEVCMKLGWRGKGTPFDILPVVLTANGEDPDYFELPPDLVMEVPLTHPRYEWFGEMGLKWFVVPLVSHMMFDCGGIQFTAAPF
;
A
#
# COMPACT_ATOMS: atom_id res chain seq x y z
N HIS A 1 -8.96 -12.06 -19.55
CA HIS A 1 -7.55 -12.48 -19.37
C HIS A 1 -6.76 -11.26 -18.92
N ASP A 2 -7.17 -10.67 -17.79
CA ASP A 2 -6.79 -9.29 -17.47
C ASP A 2 -5.54 -9.26 -16.60
N PHE A 3 -4.81 -8.16 -16.67
CA PHE A 3 -3.75 -7.82 -15.73
C PHE A 3 -4.30 -6.79 -14.75
N LYS A 4 -4.04 -6.95 -13.46
CA LYS A 4 -4.50 -6.02 -12.42
C LYS A 4 -3.45 -5.86 -11.33
N VAL A 5 -3.23 -4.62 -10.92
CA VAL A 5 -2.64 -4.31 -9.62
C VAL A 5 -3.79 -4.02 -8.67
N TRP A 6 -3.97 -4.84 -7.64
CA TRP A 6 -5.11 -4.71 -6.74
C TRP A 6 -4.94 -3.55 -5.76
N ASN A 7 -3.69 -3.17 -5.49
CA ASN A 7 -3.38 -2.04 -4.65
C ASN A 7 -3.93 -0.75 -5.28
N PRO A 8 -4.61 0.12 -4.50
CA PRO A 8 -4.97 1.45 -4.95
C PRO A 8 -3.74 2.30 -5.34
N GLN A 9 -2.71 2.23 -4.50
CA GLN A 9 -1.38 2.79 -4.75
C GLN A 9 -0.31 1.71 -4.58
N LEU A 10 0.76 1.77 -5.37
CA LEU A 10 1.81 0.75 -5.33
C LEU A 10 2.54 0.71 -3.98
N ILE A 11 2.75 1.87 -3.37
CA ILE A 11 3.30 2.02 -2.03
C ILE A 11 2.20 2.60 -1.14
N GLN A 12 1.84 1.86 -0.10
CA GLN A 12 0.82 2.26 0.86
C GLN A 12 1.05 1.57 2.21
N TYR A 13 0.69 2.25 3.30
CA TYR A 13 0.76 1.65 4.63
C TYR A 13 -0.43 0.73 4.90
N ALA A 14 -0.19 -0.32 5.67
CA ALA A 14 -1.21 -1.24 6.16
C ALA A 14 -2.10 -0.60 7.23
N GLY A 15 -3.30 -1.15 7.39
CA GLY A 15 -4.26 -0.80 8.44
C GLY A 15 -4.73 -2.04 9.17
N TYR A 16 -4.55 -2.10 10.49
CA TYR A 16 -4.93 -3.24 11.32
C TYR A 16 -6.05 -2.85 12.27
N LYS A 17 -7.19 -3.53 12.16
CA LYS A 17 -8.32 -3.32 13.06
C LYS A 17 -8.20 -4.19 14.32
N GLY A 18 -8.11 -3.55 15.48
CA GLY A 18 -8.11 -4.17 16.79
C GLY A 18 -9.50 -4.70 17.19
N LYS A 19 -9.54 -5.61 18.17
CA LYS A 19 -10.78 -6.21 18.69
C LYS A 19 -11.71 -5.20 19.36
N ASP A 20 -11.13 -4.13 19.91
CA ASP A 20 -11.82 -3.01 20.55
C ASP A 20 -12.26 -1.92 19.55
N GLY A 21 -12.03 -2.13 18.25
CA GLY A 21 -12.37 -1.18 17.20
C GLY A 21 -11.29 -0.12 16.95
N THR A 22 -10.18 -0.14 17.69
CA THR A 22 -9.02 0.72 17.39
C THR A 22 -8.39 0.31 16.06
N ILE A 23 -7.70 1.25 15.42
CA ILE A 23 -6.97 0.99 14.18
C ILE A 23 -5.51 1.40 14.38
N ILE A 24 -4.60 0.50 14.02
CA ILE A 24 -3.16 0.77 13.92
C ILE A 24 -2.81 0.90 12.44
N GLY A 25 -2.05 1.95 12.09
CA GLY A 25 -1.67 2.23 10.71
C GLY A 25 -2.71 3.07 9.96
N ASP A 26 -2.89 2.82 8.67
CA ASP A 26 -3.79 3.60 7.82
C ASP A 26 -5.23 3.02 7.82
N PRO A 27 -6.23 3.72 8.36
CA PRO A 27 -7.62 3.28 8.33
C PRO A 27 -8.18 3.03 6.92
N ARG A 28 -7.66 3.71 5.89
CA ARG A 28 -8.11 3.53 4.50
C ARG A 28 -7.71 2.17 3.93
N SER A 29 -6.63 1.58 4.46
CA SER A 29 -6.06 0.35 3.96
C SER A 29 -6.58 -0.90 4.68
N VAL A 30 -7.47 -0.79 5.67
CA VAL A 30 -7.89 -1.92 6.51
C VAL A 30 -8.43 -3.09 5.69
N GLU A 31 -9.40 -2.83 4.82
CA GLU A 31 -10.01 -3.89 4.01
C GLU A 31 -8.99 -4.58 3.11
N PHE A 32 -8.09 -3.80 2.48
CA PHE A 32 -7.07 -4.36 1.61
C PHE A 32 -5.96 -5.08 2.38
N THR A 33 -5.65 -4.62 3.59
CA THR A 33 -4.73 -5.31 4.52
C THR A 33 -5.26 -6.68 4.88
N GLU A 34 -6.57 -6.81 5.15
CA GLU A 34 -7.22 -8.10 5.39
C GLU A 34 -7.14 -9.03 4.17
N VAL A 35 -7.26 -8.51 2.94
CA VAL A 35 -7.06 -9.28 1.71
C VAL A 35 -5.63 -9.82 1.64
N CYS A 36 -4.62 -8.97 1.86
CA CYS A 36 -3.22 -9.40 1.87
C CYS A 36 -2.98 -10.50 2.91
N MET A 37 -3.52 -10.34 4.12
CA MET A 37 -3.40 -11.34 5.18
C MET A 37 -4.09 -12.67 4.84
N LYS A 38 -5.24 -12.65 4.15
CA LYS A 38 -5.92 -13.86 3.66
C LYS A 38 -5.12 -14.59 2.58
N LEU A 39 -4.36 -13.86 1.76
CA LEU A 39 -3.40 -14.44 0.81
C LEU A 39 -2.14 -15.00 1.49
N GLY A 40 -1.98 -14.77 2.80
CA GLY A 40 -0.91 -15.33 3.61
C GLY A 40 0.16 -14.32 4.01
N TRP A 41 0.06 -13.07 3.58
CA TRP A 41 0.98 -12.02 4.02
C TRP A 41 0.89 -11.79 5.53
N ARG A 42 2.03 -11.46 6.15
CA ARG A 42 2.11 -11.20 7.60
C ARG A 42 2.87 -9.91 7.84
N GLY A 43 2.12 -8.84 8.07
CA GLY A 43 2.68 -7.57 8.52
C GLY A 43 3.24 -7.64 9.94
N LYS A 44 3.98 -6.60 10.33
CA LYS A 44 4.61 -6.48 11.66
C LYS A 44 3.63 -5.92 12.70
N GLY A 45 2.48 -5.39 12.28
CA GLY A 45 1.48 -4.76 13.13
C GLY A 45 1.86 -3.34 13.57
N THR A 46 2.69 -2.63 12.79
CA THR A 46 3.13 -1.26 13.14
C THR A 46 2.31 -0.19 12.45
N PRO A 47 2.37 1.08 12.90
CA PRO A 47 1.69 2.19 12.23
C PRO A 47 2.14 2.46 10.78
N PHE A 48 3.27 1.90 10.35
CA PHE A 48 3.87 2.21 9.05
C PHE A 48 4.44 0.96 8.35
N ASP A 49 3.73 -0.15 8.43
CA ASP A 49 4.07 -1.33 7.63
C ASP A 49 3.71 -1.08 6.17
N ILE A 50 4.66 -1.29 5.25
CA ILE A 50 4.41 -1.24 3.81
C ILE A 50 3.65 -2.51 3.39
N LEU A 51 2.52 -2.34 2.72
CA LEU A 51 1.75 -3.45 2.16
C LEU A 51 2.51 -4.12 0.99
N PRO A 52 2.31 -5.44 0.77
CA PRO A 52 2.82 -6.09 -0.42
C PRO A 52 2.03 -5.61 -1.64
N VAL A 53 2.58 -5.81 -2.82
CA VAL A 53 1.86 -5.62 -4.08
C VAL A 53 1.11 -6.91 -4.40
N VAL A 54 -0.18 -6.81 -4.66
CA VAL A 54 -1.03 -7.95 -5.05
C VAL A 54 -1.34 -7.82 -6.54
N LEU A 55 -0.96 -8.85 -7.30
CA LEU A 55 -0.98 -8.85 -8.75
C LEU A 55 -1.80 -10.04 -9.28
N THR A 56 -2.61 -9.77 -10.29
CA THR A 56 -3.20 -10.79 -11.16
C THR A 56 -2.62 -10.63 -12.56
N ALA A 57 -2.19 -11.74 -13.16
CA ALA A 57 -1.73 -11.79 -14.54
C ALA A 57 -2.62 -12.74 -15.35
N ASN A 58 -3.02 -12.32 -16.55
CA ASN A 58 -3.82 -13.15 -17.47
C ASN A 58 -5.16 -13.69 -16.91
N GLY A 59 -5.66 -13.11 -15.82
CA GLY A 59 -6.87 -13.57 -15.11
C GLY A 59 -6.66 -14.74 -14.14
N GLU A 60 -5.41 -15.11 -13.86
CA GLU A 60 -5.07 -16.10 -12.82
C GLU A 60 -5.36 -15.57 -11.40
N ASP A 61 -5.33 -16.47 -10.42
CA ASP A 61 -5.47 -16.09 -9.02
C ASP A 61 -4.42 -15.06 -8.60
N PRO A 62 -4.77 -14.10 -7.71
CA PRO A 62 -3.84 -13.08 -7.26
C PRO A 62 -2.74 -13.68 -6.39
N ASP A 63 -1.52 -13.20 -6.58
CA ASP A 63 -0.38 -13.48 -5.71
C ASP A 63 0.18 -12.17 -5.14
N TYR A 64 0.86 -12.25 -3.99
CA TYR A 64 1.44 -11.08 -3.32
C TYR A 64 2.97 -11.09 -3.36
N PHE A 65 3.55 -9.89 -3.48
CA PHE A 65 4.99 -9.68 -3.57
C PHE A 65 5.39 -8.56 -2.63
N GLU A 66 6.31 -8.83 -1.71
CA GLU A 66 6.87 -7.77 -0.86
C GLU A 66 7.81 -6.88 -1.67
N LEU A 67 7.68 -5.56 -1.48
CA LEU A 67 8.61 -4.62 -2.08
C LEU A 67 9.96 -4.71 -1.34
N PRO A 68 11.09 -4.81 -2.05
CA PRO A 68 12.40 -4.68 -1.45
C PRO A 68 12.49 -3.36 -0.64
N PRO A 69 12.85 -3.40 0.65
CA PRO A 69 12.82 -2.20 1.50
C PRO A 69 13.72 -1.07 0.99
N ASP A 70 14.80 -1.39 0.28
CA ASP A 70 15.74 -0.45 -0.34
C ASP A 70 15.15 0.31 -1.54
N LEU A 71 14.04 -0.18 -2.11
CA LEU A 71 13.29 0.52 -3.17
C LEU A 71 12.20 1.45 -2.61
N VAL A 72 11.88 1.36 -1.32
CA VAL A 72 10.85 2.19 -0.67
C VAL A 72 11.53 3.31 0.10
N MET A 73 11.53 4.51 -0.48
CA MET A 73 12.05 5.70 0.18
C MET A 73 10.97 6.33 1.08
N GLU A 74 11.27 6.44 2.37
CA GLU A 74 10.44 7.13 3.36
C GLU A 74 11.17 8.36 3.91
N VAL A 75 10.42 9.41 4.22
CA VAL A 75 10.93 10.63 4.85
C VAL A 75 10.31 10.77 6.24
N PRO A 76 11.11 10.86 7.31
CA PRO A 76 10.62 11.23 8.62
C PRO A 76 10.13 12.68 8.60
N LEU A 77 8.94 12.91 9.16
CA LEU A 77 8.35 14.24 9.20
C LEU A 77 8.84 14.98 10.45
N THR A 78 9.45 16.14 10.24
CA THR A 78 9.97 17.01 11.31
C THR A 78 9.46 18.43 11.13
N HIS A 79 9.35 19.21 12.20
CA HIS A 79 8.97 20.62 12.11
C HIS A 79 10.18 21.53 12.35
N PRO A 80 10.43 22.54 11.49
CA PRO A 80 11.66 23.36 11.56
C PRO A 80 11.77 24.24 12.82
N ARG A 81 10.69 24.39 13.59
CA ARG A 81 10.65 25.20 14.81
C ARG A 81 10.22 24.43 16.06
N TYR A 82 9.71 23.20 15.90
CA TYR A 82 9.07 22.46 16.98
C TYR A 82 9.71 21.08 17.08
N GLU A 83 10.69 20.95 17.97
CA GLU A 83 11.46 19.70 18.14
C GLU A 83 10.56 18.51 18.52
N TRP A 84 9.55 18.75 19.36
CA TRP A 84 8.58 17.74 19.79
C TRP A 84 7.83 17.07 18.63
N PHE A 85 7.75 17.69 17.45
CA PHE A 85 7.07 17.10 16.31
C PHE A 85 7.81 15.85 15.80
N GLY A 86 9.14 15.85 15.85
CA GLY A 86 9.94 14.69 15.46
C GLY A 86 9.75 13.50 16.42
N GLU A 87 9.44 13.77 17.69
CA GLU A 87 9.17 12.74 18.71
C GLU A 87 7.88 11.95 18.42
N MET A 88 6.98 12.47 17.57
CA MET A 88 5.79 11.74 17.12
C MET A 88 6.12 10.56 16.20
N GLY A 89 7.33 10.50 15.64
CA GLY A 89 7.78 9.37 14.81
C GLY A 89 7.02 9.23 13.48
N LEU A 90 6.40 10.30 12.98
CA LEU A 90 5.65 10.29 11.73
C LEU A 90 6.60 10.17 10.53
N LYS A 91 6.17 9.43 9.50
CA LYS A 91 6.90 9.30 8.23
C LYS A 91 5.96 9.08 7.06
N TRP A 92 6.41 9.40 5.85
CA TRP A 92 5.65 9.17 4.61
C TRP A 92 6.57 8.68 3.49
N PHE A 93 6.07 7.84 2.60
CA PHE A 93 6.80 7.41 1.41
C PHE A 93 6.87 8.55 0.38
N VAL A 94 7.96 8.63 -0.39
CA VAL A 94 8.24 9.77 -1.27
C VAL A 94 7.48 9.72 -2.60
N VAL A 95 7.22 8.52 -3.12
CA VAL A 95 6.67 8.34 -4.47
C VAL A 95 5.17 8.03 -4.38
N PRO A 96 4.29 8.99 -4.71
CA PRO A 96 2.88 8.70 -4.91
C PRO A 96 2.72 7.97 -6.26
N LEU A 97 2.14 6.77 -6.25
CA LEU A 97 2.02 5.95 -7.46
C LEU A 97 0.66 5.27 -7.51
N VAL A 98 -0.23 5.74 -8.38
CA VAL A 98 -1.59 5.23 -8.54
C VAL A 98 -1.54 3.97 -9.40
N SER A 99 -2.20 2.89 -8.97
CA SER A 99 -2.06 1.59 -9.63
C SER A 99 -3.34 0.88 -10.03
N HIS A 100 -4.50 1.32 -9.52
CA HIS A 100 -5.79 0.64 -9.74
C HIS A 100 -6.67 1.26 -10.85
N MET A 101 -6.16 2.29 -11.55
CA MET A 101 -6.90 2.94 -12.62
C MET A 101 -6.69 2.22 -13.96
N MET A 102 -7.72 2.21 -14.79
CA MET A 102 -7.67 1.69 -16.16
C MET A 102 -7.35 2.83 -17.13
N PHE A 103 -6.39 2.60 -18.03
CA PHE A 103 -6.10 3.51 -19.13
C PHE A 103 -6.85 3.04 -20.39
N ASP A 104 -7.67 3.92 -20.97
CA ASP A 104 -8.40 3.64 -22.21
C ASP A 104 -7.86 4.54 -23.32
N CYS A 105 -7.45 3.93 -24.44
CA CYS A 105 -6.94 4.64 -25.60
C CYS A 105 -7.36 3.96 -26.90
N GLY A 106 -8.08 4.68 -27.77
CA GLY A 106 -8.45 4.19 -29.09
C GLY A 106 -9.36 2.95 -29.06
N GLY A 107 -10.14 2.76 -28.00
CA GLY A 107 -10.98 1.58 -27.79
C GLY A 107 -10.24 0.36 -27.22
N ILE A 108 -8.96 0.50 -26.86
CA ILE A 108 -8.17 -0.52 -26.16
C ILE A 108 -8.09 -0.15 -24.68
N GLN A 109 -8.33 -1.14 -23.82
CA GLN A 109 -8.33 -0.99 -22.37
C GLN A 109 -7.11 -1.67 -21.74
N PHE A 110 -6.32 -0.88 -21.01
CA PHE A 110 -5.18 -1.33 -20.22
C PHE A 110 -5.56 -1.31 -18.74
N THR A 111 -5.91 -2.49 -18.21
CA THR A 111 -6.44 -2.67 -16.84
C THR A 111 -5.36 -2.68 -15.74
N ALA A 112 -4.08 -2.70 -16.12
CA ALA A 112 -2.94 -2.49 -15.24
C ALA A 112 -1.95 -1.53 -15.92
N ALA A 113 -2.03 -0.24 -15.56
CA ALA A 113 -1.15 0.81 -16.06
C ALA A 113 -0.77 1.76 -14.91
N PRO A 114 0.06 1.31 -13.95
CA PRO A 114 0.43 2.12 -12.80
C PRO A 114 1.27 3.34 -13.21
N PHE A 115 1.05 4.50 -12.58
CA PHE A 115 1.70 5.78 -12.90
C PHE A 115 1.92 6.67 -11.67
#